data_AF-A0A086K915-F1
#
_entry.id   AF-A0A086K915-F1
#
_cell.length_a   1.000
_cell.length_b   1.000
_cell.length_c   1.000
_cell.angle_alpha   90.00
_cell.angle_beta   90.00
_cell.angle_gamma   90.00
#
_symmetry.space_group_name_H-M   'P 1'
#
loop_
_entity.id
_entity.type
_entity.pdbx_description
1 polymer ?
#
loop_
_entity_poly.entity_id
_entity_poly.type
_entity_poly.pdbx_seq_one_letter_code
_entity_poly.pdbx_strand_id
1 'polypeptide(L)'
;MPPTVELHEKDALLDRIAVLLGGRAAEEIFIGAISSGAADDIQKASRLARLSVMQFGMSDRLGLVDYSLQQGGEQNFYRPYSEHTAKVIDDEVSQIINDQYERVTTLLKEREKEVHSLCELLISRESITYSEILECIGPRPVPPDPQMAAYIQALPTRPLLPETGDKETGNKEPGNKETGEKETGDNSRRDDDDSGGQERDLDNNDDASVPEKVKEKVREAAEAVAGRKPASGPVACKADKDEDA
;
A
#
# COMPACT_ATOMS: atom_id res chain seq x y z
N MET A 1 10.64 -8.92 -31.05
CA MET A 1 9.21 -8.58 -30.97
C MET A 1 9.11 -7.19 -30.36
N PRO A 2 8.29 -6.25 -30.88
CA PRO A 2 8.08 -4.98 -30.19
C PRO A 2 7.44 -5.22 -28.81
N PRO A 3 7.66 -4.35 -27.82
CA PRO A 3 6.92 -4.43 -26.55
C PRO A 3 5.42 -4.20 -26.81
N THR A 4 4.58 -4.91 -26.07
CA THR A 4 3.13 -4.69 -26.08
C THR A 4 2.83 -3.35 -25.42
N VAL A 5 2.41 -2.37 -26.22
CA VAL A 5 1.91 -1.08 -25.71
C VAL A 5 0.50 -1.32 -25.18
N GLU A 6 0.37 -1.39 -23.86
CA GLU A 6 -0.94 -1.36 -23.21
C GLU A 6 -1.60 0.01 -23.41
N LEU A 7 -2.86 0.01 -23.82
CA LEU A 7 -3.66 1.22 -23.92
C LEU A 7 -4.34 1.48 -22.58
N HIS A 8 -4.27 2.72 -22.10
CA HIS A 8 -4.86 3.13 -20.84
C HIS A 8 -5.72 4.39 -21.05
N GLU A 9 -6.95 4.35 -20.57
CA GLU A 9 -7.83 5.52 -20.51
C GLU A 9 -7.39 6.48 -19.38
N LYS A 10 -7.73 7.78 -19.49
CA LYS A 10 -7.37 8.80 -18.48
C LYS A 10 -7.81 8.37 -17.08
N ASP A 11 -9.04 7.88 -16.96
CA ASP A 11 -9.63 7.48 -15.68
C ASP A 11 -8.93 6.25 -15.09
N ALA A 12 -8.47 5.31 -15.92
CA ALA A 12 -7.69 4.15 -15.46
C ALA A 12 -6.29 4.56 -14.93
N LEU A 13 -5.70 5.63 -15.45
CA LEU A 13 -4.46 6.21 -14.90
C LEU A 13 -4.71 6.95 -13.58
N LEU A 14 -5.81 7.69 -13.49
CA LEU A 14 -6.23 8.37 -12.25
C LEU A 14 -6.55 7.36 -11.14
N ASP A 15 -7.26 6.27 -11.45
CA ASP A 15 -7.49 5.14 -10.54
C ASP A 15 -6.18 4.50 -10.08
N ARG A 16 -5.19 4.36 -10.98
CA ARG A 16 -3.87 3.81 -10.62
C ARG A 16 -3.07 4.75 -9.71
N ILE A 17 -3.20 6.07 -9.88
CA ILE A 17 -2.67 7.08 -8.94
C ILE A 17 -3.39 6.99 -7.59
N ALA A 18 -4.72 6.87 -7.59
CA ALA A 18 -5.52 6.72 -6.38
C ALA A 18 -5.14 5.48 -5.56
N VAL A 19 -4.94 4.32 -6.22
CA VAL A 19 -4.48 3.09 -5.54
C VAL A 19 -3.10 3.27 -4.88
N LEU A 20 -2.14 3.92 -5.56
CA LEU A 20 -0.81 4.20 -5.00
C LEU A 20 -0.87 5.13 -3.77
N LEU A 21 -1.77 6.12 -3.79
CA LEU A 21 -1.97 7.03 -2.67
C LEU A 21 -2.77 6.40 -1.51
N GLY A 22 -3.40 5.25 -1.72
CA GLY A 22 -4.27 4.54 -0.76
C GLY A 22 -3.61 4.24 0.59
N GLY A 23 -2.39 3.71 0.58
CA GLY A 23 -1.68 3.36 1.82
C GLY A 23 -1.40 4.60 2.69
N ARG A 24 -0.90 5.67 2.08
CA ARG A 24 -0.63 6.95 2.75
C ARG A 24 -1.90 7.59 3.31
N ALA A 25 -2.99 7.57 2.55
CA ALA A 25 -4.28 8.10 3.00
C ALA A 25 -4.84 7.30 4.19
N ALA A 26 -4.66 5.97 4.21
CA ALA A 26 -5.08 5.13 5.33
C ALA A 26 -4.27 5.38 6.61
N GLU A 27 -2.95 5.58 6.52
CA GLU A 27 -2.12 5.99 7.65
C GLU A 27 -2.62 7.31 8.28
N GLU A 28 -2.85 8.33 7.44
CA GLU A 28 -3.26 9.66 7.92
C GLU A 28 -4.65 9.64 8.58
N ILE A 29 -5.60 8.86 8.04
CA ILE A 29 -6.98 8.78 8.56
C ILE A 29 -7.08 7.93 9.83
N PHE A 30 -6.51 6.71 9.81
CA PHE A 30 -6.79 5.71 10.85
C PHE A 30 -5.71 5.61 11.93
N ILE A 31 -4.47 6.00 11.63
CA ILE A 31 -3.36 6.03 12.59
C ILE A 31 -3.12 7.46 13.11
N GLY A 32 -3.39 8.47 12.29
CA GLY A 32 -3.13 9.88 12.63
C GLY A 32 -1.63 10.23 12.65
N ALA A 33 -0.78 9.36 12.10
CA ALA A 33 0.66 9.50 11.98
C ALA A 33 1.11 9.10 10.57
N ILE A 34 2.19 9.69 10.09
CA ILE A 34 2.68 9.55 8.72
C ILE A 34 3.99 8.77 8.71
N SER A 35 4.05 7.70 7.91
CA SER A 35 5.27 6.90 7.72
C SER A 35 6.14 7.38 6.55
N SER A 36 7.39 6.93 6.54
CA SER A 36 8.26 6.95 5.36
C SER A 36 7.97 5.81 4.38
N GLY A 37 7.19 4.79 4.77
CA GLY A 37 6.92 3.59 3.95
C GLY A 37 6.31 3.90 2.59
N ALA A 38 5.41 4.89 2.51
CA ALA A 38 4.74 5.28 1.26
C ALA A 38 5.61 6.08 0.26
N ALA A 39 6.92 6.24 0.50
CA ALA A 39 7.79 7.07 -0.35
C ALA A 39 7.88 6.56 -1.80
N ASP A 40 7.96 5.23 -1.99
CA ASP A 40 8.02 4.60 -3.32
C ASP A 40 6.70 4.79 -4.09
N ASP A 41 5.55 4.67 -3.42
CA ASP A 41 4.25 4.87 -4.06
C ASP A 41 3.96 6.33 -4.41
N ILE A 42 4.42 7.28 -3.57
CA ILE A 42 4.41 8.72 -3.91
C ILE A 42 5.31 9.00 -5.12
N GLN A 43 6.48 8.35 -5.22
CA GLN A 43 7.37 8.46 -6.38
C GLN A 43 6.73 7.89 -7.66
N LYS A 44 6.09 6.71 -7.58
CA LYS A 44 5.34 6.09 -8.69
C LYS A 44 4.17 6.97 -9.14
N ALA A 45 3.37 7.47 -8.19
CA ALA A 45 2.22 8.34 -8.47
C ALA A 45 2.67 9.64 -9.16
N SER A 46 3.72 10.28 -8.63
CA SER A 46 4.32 11.50 -9.21
C SER A 46 4.86 11.27 -10.63
N ARG A 47 5.47 10.11 -10.88
CA ARG A 47 5.94 9.72 -12.22
C ARG A 47 4.76 9.50 -13.18
N LEU A 48 3.69 8.84 -12.72
CA LEU A 48 2.53 8.53 -13.55
C LEU A 48 1.71 9.78 -13.90
N ALA A 49 1.54 10.69 -12.95
CA ALA A 49 0.96 12.03 -13.18
C ALA A 49 1.80 12.81 -14.21
N ARG A 50 3.13 12.87 -14.04
CA ARG A 50 4.04 13.52 -15.00
C ARG A 50 3.95 12.93 -16.41
N LEU A 51 3.90 11.60 -16.56
CA LEU A 51 3.72 10.97 -17.88
C LEU A 51 2.36 11.33 -18.51
N SER A 52 1.29 11.32 -17.70
CA SER A 52 -0.07 11.67 -18.16
C SER A 52 -0.15 13.11 -18.69
N VAL A 53 0.52 14.05 -18.01
CA VAL A 53 0.58 15.46 -18.40
C VAL A 53 1.56 15.69 -19.56
N MET A 54 2.78 15.17 -19.49
CA MET A 54 3.87 15.52 -20.41
C MET A 54 3.91 14.70 -21.70
N GLN A 55 3.46 13.43 -21.68
CA GLN A 55 3.60 12.52 -22.82
C GLN A 55 2.24 12.14 -23.42
N PHE A 56 1.21 11.95 -22.59
CA PHE A 56 -0.12 11.56 -23.06
C PHE A 56 -1.05 12.75 -23.35
N GLY A 57 -0.61 13.99 -23.07
CA GLY A 57 -1.38 15.21 -23.36
C GLY A 57 -2.71 15.31 -22.59
N MET A 58 -2.83 14.66 -21.43
CA MET A 58 -4.10 14.56 -20.67
C MET A 58 -4.43 15.82 -19.84
N SER A 59 -3.71 16.92 -20.05
CA SER A 59 -3.91 18.24 -19.43
C SER A 59 -4.59 19.20 -20.41
N ASP A 60 -5.74 19.73 -20.03
CA ASP A 60 -6.48 20.71 -20.85
C ASP A 60 -5.77 22.08 -20.93
N ARG A 61 -4.83 22.37 -20.02
CA ARG A 61 -4.02 23.60 -19.98
C ARG A 61 -2.77 23.56 -20.86
N LEU A 62 -2.26 22.37 -21.19
CA LEU A 62 -1.09 22.18 -22.04
C LEU A 62 -1.46 21.62 -23.43
N GLY A 63 -2.54 20.86 -23.52
CA GLY A 63 -3.04 20.29 -24.76
C GLY A 63 -2.22 19.10 -25.28
N LEU A 64 -2.45 18.78 -26.55
CA LEU A 64 -1.92 17.58 -27.23
C LEU A 64 -0.49 17.78 -27.73
N VAL A 65 0.44 18.04 -26.80
CA VAL A 65 1.88 18.27 -27.08
C VAL A 65 2.73 17.35 -26.21
N ASP A 66 3.71 16.69 -26.83
CA ASP A 66 4.70 15.88 -26.12
C ASP A 66 5.87 16.76 -25.63
N TYR A 67 6.02 16.83 -24.31
CA TYR A 67 7.09 17.53 -23.60
C TYR A 67 8.20 16.56 -23.11
N SER A 68 8.04 15.25 -23.33
CA SER A 68 8.91 14.17 -22.82
C SER A 68 10.09 13.86 -23.76
N LEU A 69 10.85 14.88 -24.18
CA LEU A 69 11.94 14.76 -25.16
C LEU A 69 13.20 14.02 -24.64
N GLN A 70 13.08 12.74 -24.29
CA GLN A 70 14.19 11.83 -24.04
C GLN A 70 14.66 11.18 -25.35
N GLN A 71 15.30 11.95 -26.21
CA GLN A 71 16.07 11.37 -27.32
C GLN A 71 17.35 10.70 -26.78
N GLY A 72 17.32 9.37 -26.70
CA GLY A 72 18.48 8.49 -26.80
C GLY A 72 19.49 8.50 -25.66
N GLY A 73 19.29 7.63 -24.66
CA GLY A 73 20.34 6.97 -23.86
C GLY A 73 21.10 7.80 -22.82
N GLU A 74 21.39 9.07 -23.10
CA GLU A 74 22.17 9.94 -22.22
C GLU A 74 21.25 10.80 -21.32
N GLN A 75 21.75 11.21 -20.16
CA GLN A 75 21.03 12.10 -19.25
C GLN A 75 21.04 13.54 -19.78
N ASN A 76 20.18 13.79 -20.76
CA ASN A 76 19.95 15.12 -21.32
C ASN A 76 19.31 16.04 -20.26
N PHE A 77 20.14 16.83 -19.57
CA PHE A 77 19.73 17.87 -18.60
C PHE A 77 18.93 19.03 -19.23
N TYR A 78 18.74 19.03 -20.55
CA TYR A 78 18.05 20.08 -21.28
C TYR A 78 16.53 19.84 -21.33
N ARG A 79 15.77 20.66 -20.60
CA ARG A 79 14.30 20.69 -20.68
C ARG A 79 13.87 21.37 -22.00
N PRO A 80 13.06 20.73 -22.86
CA PRO A 80 12.70 21.24 -24.19
C PRO A 80 11.59 22.31 -24.18
N TYR A 81 11.40 23.00 -23.05
CA TYR A 81 10.27 23.90 -22.80
C TYR A 81 10.66 25.05 -21.86
N SER A 82 9.89 26.13 -21.86
CA SER A 82 10.16 27.31 -21.03
C SER A 82 9.94 27.03 -19.54
N GLU A 83 10.56 27.80 -18.63
CA GLU A 83 10.27 27.73 -17.19
C GLU A 83 8.80 28.04 -16.85
N HIS A 84 8.11 28.83 -17.68
CA HIS A 84 6.66 29.03 -17.53
C HIS A 84 5.89 27.74 -17.81
N THR A 85 6.24 27.02 -18.87
CA THR A 85 5.69 25.69 -19.20
C THR A 85 6.05 24.66 -18.13
N ALA A 86 7.29 24.69 -17.62
CA ALA A 86 7.74 23.84 -16.53
C ALA A 86 6.86 24.01 -15.29
N LYS A 87 6.61 25.27 -14.89
CA LYS A 87 5.70 25.57 -13.78
C LYS A 87 4.29 25.03 -14.05
N VAL A 88 3.73 25.23 -15.25
CA VAL A 88 2.39 24.70 -15.57
C VAL A 88 2.34 23.18 -15.45
N ILE A 89 3.39 22.46 -15.88
CA ILE A 89 3.48 21.00 -15.71
C ILE A 89 3.49 20.61 -14.22
N ASP A 90 4.31 21.26 -13.38
CA ASP A 90 4.37 20.95 -11.95
C ASP A 90 3.10 21.40 -11.19
N ASP A 91 2.44 22.50 -11.59
CA ASP A 91 1.12 22.91 -11.08
C ASP A 91 0.07 21.81 -11.38
N GLU A 92 -0.04 21.34 -12.64
CA GLU A 92 -0.99 20.30 -13.08
C GLU A 92 -0.74 18.96 -12.39
N VAL A 93 0.52 18.54 -12.26
CA VAL A 93 0.90 17.30 -11.56
C VAL A 93 0.53 17.38 -10.08
N SER A 94 0.71 18.54 -9.45
CA SER A 94 0.31 18.75 -8.05
C SER A 94 -1.21 18.69 -7.89
N GLN A 95 -1.97 19.26 -8.83
CA GLN A 95 -3.44 19.17 -8.84
C GLN A 95 -3.90 17.72 -8.97
N ILE A 96 -3.42 16.96 -9.96
CA ILE A 96 -3.79 15.55 -10.17
C ILE A 96 -3.54 14.70 -8.91
N ILE A 97 -2.40 14.89 -8.23
CA ILE A 97 -2.07 14.15 -7.00
C ILE A 97 -3.00 14.53 -5.86
N ASN A 98 -3.26 15.83 -5.65
CA ASN A 98 -4.15 16.31 -4.59
C ASN A 98 -5.61 15.86 -4.82
N ASP A 99 -6.12 15.97 -6.04
CA ASP A 99 -7.48 15.57 -6.40
C ASP A 99 -7.70 14.06 -6.17
N GLN A 100 -6.71 13.22 -6.52
CA GLN A 100 -6.78 11.80 -6.22
C GLN A 100 -6.60 11.51 -4.71
N TYR A 101 -5.82 12.31 -3.97
CA TYR A 101 -5.71 12.17 -2.51
C TYR A 101 -7.02 12.51 -1.79
N GLU A 102 -7.71 13.58 -2.19
CA GLU A 102 -9.02 13.94 -1.64
C GLU A 102 -10.10 12.90 -1.99
N ARG A 103 -10.09 12.39 -3.22
CA ARG A 103 -10.95 11.28 -3.66
C ARG A 103 -10.74 10.01 -2.82
N VAL A 104 -9.48 9.61 -2.62
CA VAL A 104 -9.11 8.42 -1.84
C VAL A 104 -9.45 8.59 -0.36
N THR A 105 -9.10 9.74 0.23
CA THR A 105 -9.39 10.00 1.65
C THR A 105 -10.90 10.11 1.92
N THR A 106 -11.70 10.54 0.95
CA THR A 106 -13.17 10.50 1.02
C THR A 106 -13.68 9.06 0.95
N LEU A 107 -13.24 8.28 -0.04
CA LEU A 107 -13.62 6.87 -0.21
C LEU A 107 -13.29 6.01 1.03
N LEU A 108 -12.11 6.20 1.62
CA LEU A 108 -11.70 5.48 2.84
C LEU A 108 -12.56 5.84 4.05
N LYS A 109 -13.04 7.09 4.17
CA LYS A 109 -13.96 7.52 5.23
C LYS A 109 -15.37 6.96 5.03
N GLU A 110 -15.88 6.96 3.79
CA GLU A 110 -17.16 6.32 3.47
C GLU A 110 -17.14 4.81 3.80
N ARG A 111 -16.00 4.16 3.59
CA ARG A 111 -15.81 2.70 3.77
C ARG A 111 -15.07 2.31 5.04
N GLU A 112 -15.02 3.21 6.03
CA GLU A 112 -14.29 3.01 7.30
C GLU A 112 -14.58 1.63 7.94
N LYS A 113 -15.85 1.19 7.95
CA LYS A 113 -16.24 -0.12 8.52
C LYS A 113 -15.66 -1.32 7.78
N GLU A 114 -15.59 -1.23 6.45
CA GLU A 114 -15.02 -2.27 5.58
C GLU A 114 -13.50 -2.35 5.79
N VAL A 115 -12.85 -1.19 5.96
CA VAL A 115 -11.40 -1.09 6.24
C VAL A 115 -11.05 -1.64 7.63
N HIS A 116 -11.78 -1.27 8.69
CA HIS A 116 -11.54 -1.79 10.05
C HIS A 116 -11.72 -3.31 10.11
N SER A 117 -12.78 -3.87 9.50
CA SER A 117 -12.99 -5.32 9.49
C SER A 117 -11.87 -6.08 8.75
N LEU A 118 -11.36 -5.53 7.65
CA LEU A 118 -10.21 -6.10 6.95
C LEU A 118 -8.91 -6.00 7.80
N CYS A 119 -8.75 -4.92 8.55
CA CYS A 119 -7.62 -4.71 9.45
C CYS A 119 -7.62 -5.72 10.62
N GLU A 120 -8.76 -5.94 11.27
CA GLU A 120 -8.94 -6.96 12.32
C GLU A 120 -8.61 -8.37 11.79
N LEU A 121 -9.08 -8.68 10.58
CA LEU A 121 -8.79 -9.96 9.91
C LEU A 121 -7.29 -10.13 9.64
N LEU A 122 -6.62 -9.11 9.10
CA LEU A 122 -5.17 -9.10 8.87
C LEU A 122 -4.37 -9.26 10.16
N ILE A 123 -4.73 -8.56 11.24
CA ILE A 123 -4.11 -8.69 12.57
C ILE A 123 -4.23 -10.13 13.09
N SER A 124 -5.33 -10.83 12.80
CA SER A 124 -5.57 -12.20 13.26
C SER A 124 -4.93 -13.31 12.40
N ARG A 125 -4.60 -13.04 11.14
CA ARG A 125 -4.15 -14.07 10.15
C ARG A 125 -2.83 -13.80 9.46
N GLU A 126 -2.26 -12.59 9.58
CA GLU A 126 -1.05 -12.06 8.89
C GLU A 126 -1.17 -11.99 7.36
N SER A 127 -1.76 -13.00 6.72
CA SER A 127 -2.01 -13.09 5.29
C SER A 127 -3.41 -13.65 5.02
N ILE A 128 -4.15 -12.97 4.14
CA ILE A 128 -5.54 -13.26 3.76
C ILE A 128 -5.66 -13.61 2.27
N THR A 129 -6.64 -14.43 1.94
CA THR A 129 -6.94 -14.91 0.57
C THR A 129 -8.09 -14.13 -0.07
N TYR A 130 -8.25 -14.25 -1.39
CA TYR A 130 -9.32 -13.56 -2.13
C TYR A 130 -10.73 -13.98 -1.67
N SER A 131 -10.93 -15.22 -1.22
CA SER A 131 -12.18 -15.68 -0.60
C SER A 131 -12.45 -15.00 0.75
N GLU A 132 -11.44 -14.88 1.61
CA GLU A 132 -11.57 -14.20 2.90
C GLU A 132 -11.87 -12.69 2.72
N ILE A 133 -11.33 -12.06 1.66
CA ILE A 133 -11.67 -10.68 1.27
C ILE A 133 -13.12 -10.56 0.78
N LEU A 134 -13.59 -11.49 -0.04
CA LEU A 134 -14.99 -11.55 -0.50
C LEU A 134 -15.99 -11.75 0.65
N GLU A 135 -15.62 -12.53 1.67
CA GLU A 135 -16.44 -12.76 2.86
C GLU A 135 -16.47 -11.53 3.79
N CYS A 136 -15.37 -10.78 3.88
CA CYS A 136 -15.24 -9.58 4.72
C CYS A 136 -15.90 -8.32 4.12
N ILE A 137 -15.69 -8.04 2.82
CA ILE A 137 -16.12 -6.79 2.17
C ILE A 137 -17.30 -7.01 1.21
N GLY A 138 -17.54 -8.26 0.78
CA GLY A 138 -18.55 -8.61 -0.21
C GLY A 138 -18.03 -8.65 -1.65
N PRO A 139 -18.91 -8.95 -2.63
CA PRO A 139 -18.53 -9.08 -4.03
C PRO A 139 -18.18 -7.74 -4.67
N ARG A 140 -17.08 -7.70 -5.45
CA ARG A 140 -16.70 -6.53 -6.25
C ARG A 140 -17.84 -6.14 -7.23
N PRO A 141 -18.26 -4.86 -7.29
CA PRO A 141 -19.39 -4.43 -8.11
C PRO A 141 -19.13 -4.47 -9.63
N VAL A 142 -17.86 -4.55 -10.03
CA VAL A 142 -17.43 -4.76 -11.43
C VAL A 142 -16.71 -6.12 -11.48
N PRO A 143 -17.08 -7.05 -12.37
CA PRO A 143 -16.42 -8.34 -12.47
C PRO A 143 -14.94 -8.18 -12.88
N PRO A 144 -14.04 -9.07 -12.41
CA PRO A 144 -12.66 -9.09 -12.88
C PRO A 144 -12.57 -9.44 -14.37
N ASP A 145 -11.56 -8.90 -15.06
CA ASP A 145 -11.17 -9.32 -16.41
C ASP A 145 -10.95 -10.85 -16.46
N PRO A 146 -11.28 -11.56 -17.56
CA PRO A 146 -11.05 -13.00 -17.70
C PRO A 146 -9.64 -13.49 -17.32
N GLN A 147 -8.58 -12.72 -17.58
CA GLN A 147 -7.22 -13.05 -17.18
C GLN A 147 -7.04 -12.97 -15.65
N MET A 148 -7.56 -11.91 -15.03
CA MET A 148 -7.57 -11.74 -13.58
C MET A 148 -8.42 -12.82 -12.90
N ALA A 149 -9.57 -13.18 -13.48
CA ALA A 149 -10.43 -14.25 -12.99
C ALA A 149 -9.73 -15.62 -13.04
N ALA A 150 -9.02 -15.92 -14.13
CA ALA A 150 -8.22 -17.14 -14.25
C ALA A 150 -7.05 -17.17 -13.26
N TYR A 151 -6.36 -16.05 -13.04
CA TYR A 151 -5.31 -15.93 -12.03
C TYR A 151 -5.86 -16.18 -10.61
N ILE A 152 -6.97 -15.55 -10.24
CA ILE A 152 -7.65 -15.75 -8.96
C ILE A 152 -8.03 -17.23 -8.74
N GLN A 153 -8.52 -17.92 -9.77
CA GLN A 153 -8.85 -19.35 -9.71
C GLN A 153 -7.62 -20.27 -9.63
N ALA A 154 -6.45 -19.81 -10.04
CA ALA A 154 -5.19 -20.54 -9.99
C ALA A 154 -4.41 -20.33 -8.67
N LEU A 155 -4.80 -19.35 -7.84
CA LEU A 155 -4.21 -19.15 -6.52
C LEU A 155 -4.61 -20.27 -5.55
N PRO A 156 -3.69 -20.79 -4.72
CA PRO A 156 -4.02 -21.81 -3.73
C PRO A 156 -4.85 -21.21 -2.60
N THR A 157 -6.16 -21.48 -2.59
CA THR A 157 -7.02 -21.16 -1.44
C THR A 157 -6.54 -21.91 -0.21
N ARG A 158 -6.24 -21.19 0.88
CA ARG A 158 -6.03 -21.81 2.20
C ARG A 158 -7.33 -22.55 2.57
N PRO A 159 -7.30 -23.84 2.93
CA PRO A 159 -8.49 -24.52 3.44
C PRO A 159 -9.02 -23.75 4.64
N LEU A 160 -10.32 -23.45 4.66
CA LEU A 160 -10.97 -22.92 5.85
C LEU A 160 -10.79 -23.93 6.98
N LEU A 161 -9.91 -23.61 7.94
CA LEU A 161 -9.76 -24.39 9.15
C LEU A 161 -11.12 -24.38 9.86
N PRO A 162 -11.65 -25.54 10.27
CA PRO A 162 -12.92 -25.58 10.99
C PRO A 162 -12.78 -24.80 12.29
N GLU A 163 -13.75 -23.92 12.56
CA GLU A 163 -13.89 -23.19 13.82
C GLU A 163 -13.63 -24.12 15.01
N THR A 164 -12.68 -23.75 15.88
CA THR A 164 -12.11 -24.66 16.88
C THR A 164 -13.08 -24.91 18.03
N GLY A 165 -14.00 -25.84 17.84
CA GLY A 165 -14.82 -26.39 18.93
C GLY A 165 -13.96 -27.14 19.95
N ASP A 166 -14.12 -26.82 21.22
CA ASP A 166 -13.21 -27.24 22.30
C ASP A 166 -13.05 -28.76 22.44
N LYS A 167 -11.78 -29.21 22.48
CA LYS A 167 -11.29 -30.19 23.48
C LYS A 167 -9.78 -30.32 23.49
N GLU A 168 -9.20 -30.15 24.68
CA GLU A 168 -7.84 -30.60 25.00
C GLU A 168 -7.74 -32.13 24.94
N THR A 169 -6.62 -32.70 24.46
CA THR A 169 -5.84 -33.68 25.26
C THR A 169 -4.50 -34.07 24.62
N GLY A 170 -3.40 -33.72 25.30
CA GLY A 170 -2.32 -34.65 25.66
C GLY A 170 -1.52 -35.42 24.58
N ASN A 171 -0.43 -34.79 24.13
CA ASN A 171 0.94 -35.30 24.32
C ASN A 171 1.35 -36.69 23.74
N LYS A 172 2.18 -36.69 22.67
CA LYS A 172 3.60 -37.19 22.71
C LYS A 172 4.30 -37.19 21.34
N GLU A 173 5.59 -36.84 21.34
CA GLU A 173 6.55 -37.24 20.29
C GLU A 173 6.92 -38.73 20.41
N PRO A 174 7.39 -39.35 19.32
CA PRO A 174 8.78 -39.86 19.35
C PRO A 174 9.54 -39.57 18.04
N GLY A 175 10.86 -39.42 18.13
CA GLY A 175 11.72 -39.07 16.99
C GLY A 175 12.69 -40.18 16.52
N ASN A 176 13.30 -39.89 15.36
CA ASN A 176 14.60 -40.38 14.87
C ASN A 176 14.73 -41.87 14.46
N LYS A 177 14.97 -42.13 13.15
CA LYS A 177 16.29 -42.61 12.68
C LYS A 177 16.54 -42.61 11.16
N GLU A 178 17.82 -42.68 10.83
CA GLU A 178 18.44 -42.42 9.52
C GLU A 178 18.43 -43.63 8.56
N THR A 179 18.38 -43.36 7.25
CA THR A 179 19.35 -43.83 6.22
C THR A 179 19.39 -42.81 5.06
N GLY A 180 20.48 -42.62 4.31
CA GLY A 180 21.88 -43.00 4.56
C GLY A 180 22.62 -43.62 3.38
N GLU A 181 23.15 -42.81 2.44
CA GLU A 181 24.17 -43.26 1.47
C GLU A 181 25.04 -42.09 0.93
N LYS A 182 26.23 -42.38 0.40
CA LYS A 182 27.27 -41.41 -0.03
C LYS A 182 28.10 -41.95 -1.21
N GLU A 183 28.40 -41.09 -2.19
CA GLU A 183 29.65 -41.05 -2.98
C GLU A 183 29.95 -39.53 -3.25
N THR A 184 31.11 -38.90 -2.98
CA THR A 184 32.52 -39.07 -3.44
C THR A 184 32.70 -38.91 -4.95
N GLY A 185 33.58 -38.05 -5.50
CA GLY A 185 34.51 -37.03 -4.96
C GLY A 185 34.89 -36.03 -6.09
N ASP A 186 35.27 -34.77 -5.84
CA ASP A 186 36.59 -34.27 -5.38
C ASP A 186 37.52 -33.78 -6.53
N ASN A 187 38.26 -32.68 -6.25
CA ASN A 187 39.33 -32.01 -7.02
C ASN A 187 39.04 -31.36 -8.40
N SER A 188 39.68 -30.23 -8.81
CA SER A 188 40.06 -28.94 -8.16
C SER A 188 40.71 -27.97 -9.19
N ARG A 189 40.98 -26.70 -8.80
CA ARG A 189 41.88 -25.69 -9.46
C ARG A 189 41.34 -25.06 -10.77
N ARG A 190 41.74 -23.88 -11.29
CA ARG A 190 42.45 -22.62 -10.91
C ARG A 190 42.29 -21.67 -12.15
N ASP A 191 42.35 -20.32 -12.24
CA ASP A 191 42.86 -19.13 -11.50
C ASP A 191 42.22 -17.83 -12.08
N ASP A 192 42.37 -16.58 -11.58
CA ASP A 192 42.68 -15.89 -10.29
C ASP A 192 42.25 -14.38 -10.51
N ASP A 193 42.76 -13.41 -9.72
CA ASP A 193 42.79 -11.92 -9.92
C ASP A 193 41.48 -11.06 -9.88
N ASP A 194 41.49 -9.77 -9.49
CA ASP A 194 42.29 -9.00 -8.50
C ASP A 194 41.61 -7.61 -8.21
N SER A 195 41.98 -6.95 -7.11
CA SER A 195 41.64 -5.58 -6.67
C SER A 195 40.16 -5.30 -6.27
N GLY A 196 39.82 -4.65 -5.15
CA GLY A 196 40.62 -4.04 -4.08
C GLY A 196 40.71 -2.51 -4.19
N GLY A 197 40.31 -1.70 -3.20
CA GLY A 197 39.63 -1.98 -1.93
C GLY A 197 39.78 -0.79 -0.95
N GLN A 198 38.84 -0.61 0.00
CA GLN A 198 39.07 0.19 1.22
C GLN A 198 37.94 0.00 2.25
N GLU A 199 38.28 -0.61 3.38
CA GLU A 199 37.40 -0.78 4.54
C GLU A 199 37.30 0.52 5.36
N ARG A 200 36.18 0.71 6.07
CA ARG A 200 36.08 1.57 7.25
C ARG A 200 35.01 1.03 8.19
N ASP A 201 35.46 0.48 9.31
CA ASP A 201 34.62 -0.15 10.33
C ASP A 201 33.82 0.90 11.11
N LEU A 202 32.54 0.59 11.37
CA LEU A 202 31.71 1.25 12.38
C LEU A 202 30.79 0.23 13.06
N ASP A 203 31.39 -0.76 13.71
CA ASP A 203 30.71 -1.49 14.77
C ASP A 203 30.40 -0.53 15.93
N ASN A 204 29.11 -0.39 16.26
CA ASN A 204 28.63 -0.14 17.62
C ASN A 204 27.12 -0.45 17.67
N ASN A 205 26.77 -1.55 18.34
CA ASN A 205 25.39 -1.79 18.75
C ASN A 205 25.14 -1.00 20.04
N ASP A 206 24.13 -0.13 20.04
CA ASP A 206 23.50 0.36 21.27
C ASP A 206 22.01 0.01 21.23
N ASP A 207 21.56 -0.74 22.23
CA ASP A 207 20.21 -1.28 22.34
C ASP A 207 19.22 -0.15 22.65
N ALA A 208 18.35 0.17 21.67
CA ALA A 208 17.36 1.25 21.72
C ALA A 208 16.17 0.96 22.65
N SER A 209 16.45 0.40 23.83
CA SER A 209 15.50 0.18 24.91
C SER A 209 14.85 1.50 25.36
N VAL A 210 13.52 1.60 25.15
CA VAL A 210 12.76 2.82 25.48
C VAL A 210 12.88 3.12 26.99
N PRO A 211 13.38 4.30 27.40
CA PRO A 211 13.66 4.58 28.81
C PRO A 211 12.36 4.61 29.64
N GLU A 212 12.38 3.95 30.80
CA GLU A 212 11.19 3.69 31.65
C GLU A 212 10.30 4.92 31.92
N LYS A 213 10.89 6.10 32.07
CA LYS A 213 10.18 7.38 32.28
C LYS A 213 9.22 7.76 31.13
N VAL A 214 9.36 7.15 29.95
CA VAL A 214 8.42 7.29 28.83
C VAL A 214 7.26 6.29 28.97
N LYS A 215 7.55 5.03 29.34
CA LYS A 215 6.54 3.99 29.58
C LYS A 215 5.58 4.38 30.72
N GLU A 216 6.13 4.96 31.79
CA GLU A 216 5.39 5.47 32.94
C GLU A 216 4.38 6.57 32.53
N LYS A 217 4.80 7.54 31.70
CA LYS A 217 3.91 8.59 31.18
C LYS A 217 2.84 8.10 30.21
N VAL A 218 3.16 7.12 29.36
CA VAL A 218 2.17 6.49 28.46
C VAL A 218 1.09 5.78 29.27
N ARG A 219 1.46 5.15 30.38
CA ARG A 219 0.52 4.50 31.31
C ARG A 219 -0.36 5.51 32.05
N GLU A 220 0.20 6.59 32.56
CA GLU A 220 -0.54 7.69 33.21
C GLU A 220 -1.59 8.31 32.25
N ALA A 221 -1.21 8.51 30.98
CA ALA A 221 -2.12 9.01 29.94
C ALA A 221 -3.26 8.02 29.62
N ALA A 222 -3.02 6.71 29.68
CA ALA A 222 -4.05 5.70 29.42
C ALA A 222 -5.15 5.67 30.50
N GLU A 223 -4.78 5.73 31.80
CA GLU A 223 -5.77 5.76 32.89
C GLU A 223 -6.64 7.03 32.85
N ALA A 224 -6.09 8.18 32.43
CA ALA A 224 -6.84 9.43 32.26
C ALA A 224 -7.95 9.37 31.20
N VAL A 225 -7.84 8.49 30.19
CA VAL A 225 -8.86 8.32 29.14
C VAL A 225 -9.99 7.40 29.61
N ALA A 226 -9.67 6.33 30.34
CA ALA A 226 -10.64 5.32 30.81
C ALA A 226 -11.74 5.87 31.74
N GLY A 227 -11.51 7.02 32.39
CA GLY A 227 -12.47 7.63 33.32
C GLY A 227 -13.69 8.32 32.69
N ARG A 228 -13.73 8.56 31.37
CA ARG A 228 -14.80 9.34 30.72
C ARG A 228 -15.95 8.46 30.22
N LYS A 229 -17.01 8.33 31.01
CA LYS A 229 -18.29 7.77 30.52
C LYS A 229 -18.84 8.59 29.34
N PRO A 230 -19.35 7.95 28.26
CA PRO A 230 -20.01 8.67 27.18
C PRO A 230 -21.32 9.30 27.67
N ALA A 231 -21.59 10.53 27.24
CA ALA A 231 -22.83 11.22 27.55
C ALA A 231 -23.95 10.71 26.63
N SER A 232 -24.87 9.91 27.17
CA SER A 232 -26.05 9.44 26.45
C SER A 232 -27.17 10.48 26.46
N GLY A 233 -27.66 10.84 25.28
CA GLY A 233 -28.83 11.70 25.10
C GLY A 233 -29.49 11.40 23.75
N PRO A 234 -30.81 11.11 23.70
CA PRO A 234 -31.47 10.77 22.45
C PRO A 234 -31.68 12.03 21.58
N VAL A 235 -31.23 11.98 20.33
CA VAL A 235 -31.54 13.01 19.33
C VAL A 235 -32.99 12.81 18.88
N ALA A 236 -33.89 13.68 19.33
CA ALA A 236 -35.30 13.62 18.97
C ALA A 236 -35.52 14.26 17.59
N CYS A 237 -35.81 13.45 16.57
CA CYS A 237 -36.30 13.95 15.30
C CYS A 237 -37.67 14.63 15.51
N LYS A 238 -37.74 15.94 15.32
CA LYS A 238 -39.01 16.62 15.09
C LYS A 238 -39.41 16.41 13.64
N ALA A 239 -40.65 15.99 13.43
CA ALA A 239 -41.30 16.05 12.13
C ALA A 239 -42.20 17.28 12.14
N ASP A 240 -41.87 18.28 11.34
CA ASP A 240 -42.69 19.48 11.23
C ASP A 240 -43.95 19.18 10.42
N LYS A 241 -45.10 19.30 11.09
CA LYS A 241 -46.44 19.36 10.52
C LYS A 241 -47.11 20.59 11.10
N ASP A 242 -47.46 21.53 10.24
CA ASP A 242 -48.49 22.51 10.51
C ASP A 242 -49.34 22.66 9.23
N GLU A 243 -50.66 22.73 9.42
CA GLU A 243 -51.66 22.90 8.36
C GLU A 243 -52.26 24.32 8.47
N ASP A 244 -52.81 24.81 7.35
CA ASP A 244 -53.79 25.90 7.22
C ASP A 244 -53.51 27.29 7.85
N ALA A 245 -53.13 28.25 6.99
CA ALA A 245 -53.52 29.67 7.05
C ALA A 245 -53.57 30.31 5.65
#